data_AF-A0A8J7H2D5-F1
#
_entry.id   AF-A0A8J7H2D5-F1
#
_cell.length_a   1.000
_cell.length_b   1.000
_cell.length_c   1.000
_cell.angle_alpha   90.00
_cell.angle_beta   90.00
_cell.angle_gamma   90.00
#
_symmetry.space_group_name_H-M   'P 1'
#
loop_
_entity.id
_entity.type
_entity.pdbx_description
1 polymer ?
#
loop_
_entity_poly.entity_id
_entity_poly.type
_entity_poly.pdbx_seq_one_letter_code
_entity_poly.pdbx_strand_id
1 'polypeptide(L)'
;MLKKVLIPKSKKVIFIITSVVAVVLLLVVASYFLPQIVDNETHATSSKKFQGFIEAQEIEVSAQDILKHKTRPVRLKIIRKLDVDEYDEIKGVGKYDYLSWSYYEALITYDFSKNKTLDESIIISQFGNEEWQMKGDPLLGIDQEYVMFLIQNKKTDGYWGAYLGKESVYDIVKEKDGEFLYKRGIALPIPNNEKYYKMDKKDVVTTNPENPVAYSQKITKTDLVALLKDQKNSTDVK
;
A
#
# COMPACT_ATOMS: atom_id res chain seq x y z
N MET A 1 64.37 -17.00 -25.24
CA MET A 1 63.98 -18.28 -25.86
C MET A 1 62.60 -18.69 -25.33
N LEU A 2 61.54 -18.53 -26.14
CA LEU A 2 60.18 -18.97 -25.76
C LEU A 2 60.02 -20.48 -25.99
N LYS A 3 59.62 -21.22 -24.95
CA LYS A 3 59.28 -22.65 -25.04
C LYS A 3 58.02 -22.82 -25.91
N LYS A 4 58.15 -23.55 -27.02
CA LYS A 4 57.01 -24.01 -27.83
C LYS A 4 56.09 -24.88 -26.98
N VAL A 5 54.85 -24.43 -26.77
CA VAL A 5 53.79 -25.23 -26.15
C VAL A 5 53.36 -26.30 -27.15
N LEU A 6 53.52 -27.58 -26.79
CA LEU A 6 53.06 -28.71 -27.59
C LEU A 6 51.53 -28.82 -27.51
N ILE A 7 50.87 -28.60 -28.64
CA ILE A 7 49.45 -28.89 -28.81
C ILE A 7 49.31 -30.41 -29.04
N PRO A 8 48.56 -31.15 -28.21
CA PRO A 8 48.41 -32.59 -28.37
C PRO A 8 47.62 -32.93 -29.65
N LYS A 9 48.26 -33.61 -30.61
CA LYS A 9 47.65 -34.08 -31.89
C LYS A 9 46.78 -35.34 -31.76
N SER A 10 46.60 -35.85 -30.55
CA SER A 10 45.79 -37.04 -30.30
C SER A 10 44.30 -36.68 -30.32
N LYS A 11 43.54 -37.29 -31.25
CA LYS A 11 42.08 -37.13 -31.34
C LYS A 11 41.38 -37.39 -30.00
N LYS A 12 41.94 -38.28 -29.16
CA LYS A 12 41.42 -38.56 -27.81
C LYS A 12 41.60 -37.39 -26.85
N VAL A 13 42.73 -36.67 -26.93
CA VAL A 13 42.98 -35.51 -26.06
C VAL A 13 42.14 -34.31 -26.49
N ILE A 14 41.97 -34.10 -27.80
CA ILE A 14 41.06 -33.07 -28.32
C ILE A 14 39.63 -33.35 -27.85
N PHE A 15 39.16 -34.61 -27.96
CA PHE A 15 37.82 -35.01 -27.51
C PHE A 15 37.61 -34.72 -26.02
N ILE A 16 38.57 -35.10 -25.16
CA ILE A 16 38.49 -34.84 -23.71
C ILE A 16 38.41 -33.33 -23.42
N ILE A 17 39.27 -32.53 -24.07
CA ILE A 17 39.25 -31.07 -23.88
C ILE A 17 37.90 -30.48 -24.33
N THR A 18 37.37 -30.89 -25.48
CA THR A 18 36.06 -30.40 -25.94
C THR A 18 34.92 -30.81 -25.02
N SER A 19 34.95 -32.03 -24.45
CA SER A 19 33.94 -32.48 -23.50
C SER A 19 33.99 -31.69 -22.19
N VAL A 20 35.19 -31.41 -21.66
CA VAL A 20 35.35 -30.60 -20.43
C VAL A 20 34.86 -29.17 -20.66
N VAL A 21 35.21 -28.56 -21.79
CA VAL A 21 34.74 -27.21 -22.13
C VAL A 21 33.22 -27.16 -22.27
N ALA A 22 32.60 -28.16 -22.91
CA ALA A 22 31.15 -28.23 -23.04
C ALA A 22 30.43 -28.37 -21.68
N VAL A 23 30.97 -29.19 -20.76
CA VAL A 23 30.41 -29.34 -19.41
C VAL A 23 30.53 -28.05 -18.60
N VAL A 24 31.68 -27.36 -18.69
CA VAL A 24 31.88 -26.07 -18.01
C VAL A 24 30.93 -25.01 -18.56
N LEU A 25 30.74 -24.94 -19.88
CA LEU A 25 29.78 -24.04 -20.51
C LEU A 25 28.34 -24.33 -20.06
N LEU A 26 27.96 -25.62 -19.99
CA LEU A 26 26.64 -26.03 -19.48
C LEU A 26 26.43 -25.61 -18.03
N LEU A 27 27.44 -25.75 -17.17
CA LEU A 27 27.37 -25.34 -15.76
C LEU A 27 27.28 -23.81 -15.62
N VAL A 28 28.02 -23.04 -16.42
CA VAL A 28 27.95 -21.58 -16.43
C VAL A 28 26.57 -21.11 -16.90
N VAL A 29 26.05 -21.68 -18.00
CA VAL A 29 24.70 -21.39 -18.50
C VAL A 29 23.67 -21.73 -17.42
N ALA A 30 23.72 -22.92 -16.82
CA ALA A 30 22.82 -23.30 -15.74
C ALA A 30 22.89 -22.30 -14.55
N SER A 31 24.08 -21.85 -14.16
CA SER A 31 24.23 -20.88 -13.05
C SER A 31 23.66 -19.48 -13.36
N TYR A 32 23.63 -19.08 -14.63
CA TYR A 32 23.03 -17.80 -15.06
C TYR A 32 21.49 -17.89 -15.19
N PHE A 33 20.96 -19.05 -15.60
CA PHE A 33 19.53 -19.21 -15.86
C PHE A 33 18.72 -19.78 -14.68
N LEU A 34 19.35 -20.52 -13.75
CA LEU A 34 18.66 -21.07 -12.57
C LEU A 34 18.11 -20.00 -11.60
N PRO A 35 18.83 -18.89 -11.30
CA PRO A 35 18.29 -17.85 -10.40
C PRO A 35 17.01 -17.20 -10.95
N GLN A 36 16.92 -17.00 -12.27
CA GLN A 36 15.76 -16.36 -12.89
C GLN A 36 14.50 -17.23 -12.92
N ILE A 37 14.65 -18.56 -12.86
CA ILE A 37 13.51 -19.49 -12.81
C ILE A 37 12.95 -19.59 -11.38
N VAL A 38 13.82 -19.56 -10.37
CA VAL A 38 13.41 -19.60 -8.96
C VAL A 38 12.71 -18.31 -8.54
N ASP A 39 13.19 -17.15 -8.99
CA ASP A 39 12.56 -15.85 -8.72
C ASP A 39 11.19 -15.73 -9.43
N ASN A 40 11.07 -16.21 -10.68
CA ASN A 40 9.80 -16.12 -11.41
C ASN A 40 8.70 -17.03 -10.84
N GLU A 41 9.04 -18.24 -10.38
CA GLU A 41 8.02 -19.13 -9.80
C GLU A 41 7.65 -18.73 -8.37
N THR A 42 8.58 -18.21 -7.56
CA THR A 42 8.22 -17.73 -6.21
C THR A 42 7.41 -16.43 -6.26
N HIS A 43 7.74 -15.49 -7.16
CA HIS A 43 6.93 -14.29 -7.38
C HIS A 43 5.55 -14.60 -7.98
N ALA A 44 5.46 -15.48 -8.98
CA ALA A 44 4.17 -15.86 -9.57
C ALA A 44 3.28 -16.61 -8.57
N THR A 45 3.85 -17.47 -7.72
CA THR A 45 3.07 -18.24 -6.73
C THR A 45 2.64 -17.38 -5.54
N SER A 46 3.50 -16.44 -5.09
CA SER A 46 3.15 -15.47 -4.05
C SER A 46 2.10 -14.46 -4.56
N SER A 47 2.28 -13.96 -5.79
CA SER A 47 1.31 -13.11 -6.49
C SER A 47 -0.04 -13.79 -6.68
N LYS A 48 -0.07 -15.07 -7.11
CA LYS A 48 -1.33 -15.83 -7.27
C LYS A 48 -1.98 -16.18 -5.94
N LYS A 49 -1.20 -16.47 -4.88
CA LYS A 49 -1.77 -16.62 -3.53
C LYS A 49 -2.33 -15.30 -3.00
N PHE A 50 -1.68 -14.17 -3.26
CA PHE A 50 -2.15 -12.85 -2.85
C PHE A 50 -3.36 -12.39 -3.68
N GLN A 51 -3.37 -12.61 -5.00
CA GLN A 51 -4.53 -12.40 -5.87
C GLN A 51 -5.69 -13.32 -5.50
N GLY A 52 -5.44 -14.60 -5.18
CA GLY A 52 -6.46 -15.52 -4.69
C GLY A 52 -7.01 -15.16 -3.31
N PHE A 53 -6.24 -14.48 -2.47
CA PHE A 53 -6.72 -13.88 -1.21
C PHE A 53 -7.52 -12.60 -1.44
N ILE A 54 -7.18 -11.81 -2.47
CA ILE A 54 -7.95 -10.60 -2.86
C ILE A 54 -9.24 -10.97 -3.63
N GLU A 55 -9.26 -12.09 -4.36
CA GLU A 55 -10.43 -12.60 -5.10
C GLU A 55 -11.40 -13.42 -4.23
N ALA A 56 -11.05 -13.74 -2.98
CA ALA A 56 -11.87 -14.55 -2.08
C ALA A 56 -12.23 -13.80 -0.79
N GLN A 57 -12.79 -12.61 -0.95
CA GLN A 57 -13.91 -12.06 -0.16
C GLN A 57 -14.11 -10.63 -0.69
N GLU A 58 -15.23 -10.36 -1.37
CA GLU A 58 -15.82 -9.02 -1.28
C GLU A 58 -16.12 -8.81 0.21
N ILE A 59 -15.12 -8.36 0.97
CA ILE A 59 -15.36 -7.84 2.30
C ILE A 59 -16.16 -6.58 2.03
N GLU A 60 -17.48 -6.70 2.16
CA GLU A 60 -18.38 -5.57 2.20
C GLU A 60 -18.04 -4.82 3.48
N VAL A 61 -16.97 -4.00 3.44
CA VAL A 61 -16.52 -3.20 4.58
C VAL A 61 -17.57 -2.13 4.77
N SER A 62 -18.54 -2.42 5.63
CA SER A 62 -19.61 -1.47 5.91
C SER A 62 -19.03 -0.26 6.65
N ALA A 63 -19.59 0.93 6.39
CA ALA A 63 -19.28 2.10 7.20
C ALA A 63 -19.51 1.82 8.72
N GLN A 64 -20.40 0.88 9.04
CA GLN A 64 -20.63 0.37 10.39
C GLN A 64 -19.39 -0.31 10.98
N ASP A 65 -18.63 -1.07 10.20
CA ASP A 65 -17.48 -1.83 10.74
C ASP A 65 -16.28 -0.91 11.02
N ILE A 66 -16.08 0.11 10.18
CA ILE A 66 -15.07 1.16 10.40
C ILE A 66 -15.32 1.92 11.72
N LEU A 67 -16.58 2.21 12.04
CA LEU A 67 -16.92 2.97 13.26
C LEU A 67 -17.04 2.09 14.51
N LYS A 68 -17.50 0.83 14.39
CA LYS A 68 -17.49 -0.15 15.50
C LYS A 68 -16.09 -0.35 16.07
N HIS A 69 -15.05 -0.21 15.25
CA HIS A 69 -13.65 -0.37 15.66
C HIS A 69 -13.05 0.87 16.34
N LYS A 70 -13.88 1.86 16.72
CA LYS A 70 -13.45 3.11 17.37
C LYS A 70 -12.35 3.83 16.58
N THR A 71 -12.47 3.82 15.26
CA THR A 71 -11.56 4.58 14.41
C THR A 71 -11.72 6.07 14.66
N ARG A 72 -10.63 6.81 14.43
CA ARG A 72 -10.60 8.28 14.53
C ARG A 72 -10.62 8.86 13.11
N PRO A 73 -11.79 9.28 12.59
CA PRO A 73 -11.87 9.93 11.28
C PRO A 73 -11.28 11.34 11.36
N VAL A 74 -10.22 11.60 10.61
CA VAL A 74 -9.49 12.87 10.64
C VAL A 74 -9.15 13.37 9.24
N ARG A 75 -9.05 14.70 9.10
CA ARG A 75 -8.30 15.34 8.01
C ARG A 75 -6.87 15.50 8.49
N LEU A 76 -5.92 15.07 7.67
CA LEU A 76 -4.50 15.23 7.95
C LEU A 76 -3.73 15.67 6.71
N LYS A 77 -2.59 16.32 6.94
CA LYS A 77 -1.61 16.67 5.93
C LYS A 77 -0.34 15.86 6.17
N ILE A 78 0.22 15.24 5.14
CA ILE A 78 1.53 14.59 5.22
C ILE A 78 2.62 15.66 5.17
N ILE A 79 3.48 15.67 6.18
CA ILE A 79 4.57 16.65 6.30
C ILE A 79 5.83 16.11 5.63
N ARG A 80 6.19 14.86 5.93
CA ARG A 80 7.35 14.18 5.37
C ARG A 80 7.25 12.68 5.55
N LYS A 81 8.01 11.94 4.75
CA LYS A 81 8.33 10.54 5.01
C LYS A 81 9.46 10.49 6.06
N LEU A 82 9.36 9.53 6.99
CA LEU A 82 10.43 9.27 7.94
C LEU A 82 11.50 8.39 7.28
N ASP A 83 12.74 8.53 7.71
CA ASP A 83 13.84 7.65 7.29
C ASP A 83 13.93 6.42 8.20
N VAL A 84 14.61 5.37 7.73
CA VAL A 84 14.72 4.08 8.44
C VAL A 84 15.26 4.24 9.87
N ASP A 85 16.24 5.11 10.07
CA ASP A 85 16.84 5.35 11.39
C ASP A 85 15.84 5.96 12.39
N GLU A 86 14.87 6.74 11.90
CA GLU A 86 13.82 7.33 12.74
C GLU A 86 12.76 6.30 13.13
N TYR A 87 12.63 5.18 12.39
CA TYR A 87 11.62 4.16 12.68
C TYR A 87 11.89 3.44 14.00
N ASP A 88 13.16 3.14 14.26
CA ASP A 88 13.60 2.41 15.45
C ASP A 88 13.35 3.19 16.74
N GLU A 89 13.15 4.51 16.64
CA GLU A 89 12.79 5.38 17.77
C GLU A 89 11.28 5.37 18.08
N ILE A 90 10.44 4.89 17.13
CA ILE A 90 8.99 4.87 17.30
C ILE A 90 8.59 3.69 18.18
N LYS A 91 7.95 3.98 19.31
CA LYS A 91 7.41 2.96 20.20
C LYS A 91 6.44 2.03 19.46
N GLY A 92 6.67 0.73 19.56
CA GLY A 92 5.79 -0.30 18.98
C GLY A 92 6.18 -0.72 17.56
N VAL A 93 7.14 -0.04 16.93
CA VAL A 93 7.71 -0.46 15.64
C VAL A 93 8.75 -1.56 15.88
N GLY A 94 8.70 -2.60 15.06
CA GLY A 94 9.68 -3.69 15.06
C GLY A 94 10.94 -3.31 14.27
N LYS A 95 12.09 -3.85 14.68
CA LYS A 95 13.43 -3.62 14.09
C LYS A 95 13.55 -3.91 12.58
N TYR A 96 12.54 -4.53 11.96
CA TYR A 96 12.52 -4.87 10.53
C TYR A 96 11.26 -4.39 9.82
N ASP A 97 10.45 -3.56 10.47
CA ASP A 97 9.20 -3.08 9.89
C ASP A 97 9.47 -2.21 8.65
N TYR A 98 10.63 -1.57 8.54
CA TYR A 98 11.02 -0.80 7.35
C TYR A 98 11.02 -1.61 6.04
N LEU A 99 11.14 -2.94 6.11
CA LEU A 99 11.07 -3.80 4.92
C LEU A 99 9.64 -3.93 4.38
N SER A 100 8.65 -3.70 5.24
CA SER A 100 7.24 -3.99 5.00
C SER A 100 6.31 -2.81 5.27
N TRP A 101 6.82 -1.69 5.77
CA TRP A 101 6.05 -0.51 6.18
C TRP A 101 6.80 0.77 5.84
N SER A 102 6.02 1.79 5.50
CA SER A 102 6.48 3.17 5.36
C SER A 102 5.86 4.01 6.47
N TYR A 103 6.63 4.92 7.07
CA TYR A 103 6.15 5.80 8.12
C TYR A 103 6.23 7.26 7.69
N TYR A 104 5.24 8.05 8.08
CA TYR A 104 5.10 9.44 7.69
C TYR A 104 4.78 10.29 8.91
N GLU A 105 5.42 11.45 9.01
CA GLU A 105 4.95 12.49 9.91
C GLU A 105 3.76 13.19 9.26
N ALA A 106 2.66 13.32 10.01
CA ALA A 106 1.44 13.94 9.56
C ALA A 106 0.88 14.89 10.61
N LEU A 107 0.25 15.97 10.13
CA LEU A 107 -0.45 16.92 10.97
C LEU A 107 -1.96 16.71 10.85
N ILE A 108 -2.62 16.37 11.95
CA ILE A 108 -4.08 16.35 12.02
C ILE A 108 -4.57 17.80 12.07
N THR A 109 -5.35 18.19 11.07
CA THR A 109 -5.95 19.54 10.97
C THR A 109 -7.42 19.53 11.38
N TYR A 110 -8.10 18.39 11.33
CA TYR A 110 -9.50 18.29 11.73
C TYR A 110 -9.87 16.89 12.25
N ASP A 111 -10.61 16.83 13.35
CA ASP A 111 -11.20 15.59 13.88
C ASP A 111 -12.71 15.61 13.65
N PHE A 112 -13.18 14.72 12.78
CA PHE A 112 -14.59 14.64 12.40
C PHE A 112 -15.48 14.09 13.52
N SER A 113 -14.93 13.24 14.39
CA SER A 113 -15.67 12.68 15.52
C SER A 113 -15.98 13.72 16.60
N LYS A 114 -15.07 14.70 16.77
CA LYS A 114 -15.19 15.81 17.73
C LYS A 114 -15.70 17.10 17.10
N ASN A 115 -15.83 17.14 15.78
CA ASN A 115 -16.16 18.33 15.01
C ASN A 115 -15.27 19.53 15.36
N LYS A 116 -13.94 19.31 15.40
CA LYS A 116 -12.97 20.28 15.92
C LYS A 116 -11.70 20.32 15.07
N THR A 117 -11.19 21.53 14.82
CA THR A 117 -9.84 21.76 14.28
C THR A 117 -8.78 21.42 15.32
N LEU A 118 -7.74 20.72 14.89
CA LEU A 118 -6.60 20.34 15.72
C LEU A 118 -5.29 20.80 15.07
N ASP A 119 -4.23 20.76 15.86
CA ASP A 119 -2.84 21.00 15.45
C ASP A 119 -1.99 19.95 16.16
N GLU A 120 -2.20 18.69 15.77
CA GLU A 120 -1.64 17.51 16.43
C GLU A 120 -0.75 16.75 15.44
N SER A 121 0.56 16.70 15.72
CA SER A 121 1.50 15.88 14.96
C SER A 121 1.39 14.41 15.39
N ILE A 122 1.34 13.52 14.42
CA ILE A 122 1.25 12.07 14.60
C ILE A 122 2.15 11.36 13.60
N ILE A 123 2.49 10.11 13.90
CA ILE A 123 3.12 9.22 12.92
C ILE A 123 2.05 8.31 12.30
N ILE A 124 2.02 8.27 10.97
CA ILE A 124 1.19 7.37 10.17
C ILE A 124 2.04 6.22 9.66
N SER A 125 1.58 4.99 9.85
CA SER A 125 2.12 3.79 9.21
C SER A 125 1.27 3.41 8.00
N GLN A 126 1.92 3.14 6.87
CA GLN A 126 1.30 2.56 5.69
C GLN A 126 1.98 1.23 5.37
N PHE A 127 1.18 0.18 5.13
CA PHE A 127 1.70 -1.13 4.77
C PHE A 127 2.33 -1.10 3.37
N GLY A 128 3.41 -1.86 3.21
CA GLY A 128 4.22 -1.92 2.01
C GLY A 128 5.44 -1.02 2.08
N ASN A 129 6.53 -1.48 1.46
CA ASN A 129 7.58 -0.59 1.01
C ASN A 129 7.13 0.14 -0.25
N GLU A 130 7.93 1.11 -0.69
CA GLU A 130 7.60 1.98 -1.81
C GLU A 130 7.31 1.20 -3.11
N GLU A 131 8.09 0.15 -3.40
CA GLU A 131 7.88 -0.67 -4.60
C GLU A 131 6.52 -1.40 -4.58
N TRP A 132 6.11 -1.89 -3.41
CA TRP A 132 4.82 -2.58 -3.24
C TRP A 132 3.66 -1.60 -3.30
N GLN A 133 3.84 -0.42 -2.71
CA GLN A 133 2.85 0.65 -2.71
C GLN A 133 2.55 1.16 -4.12
N MET A 134 3.58 1.33 -4.95
CA MET A 134 3.43 1.69 -6.37
C MET A 134 2.61 0.67 -7.20
N LYS A 135 2.43 -0.56 -6.70
CA LYS A 135 1.67 -1.62 -7.38
C LYS A 135 0.30 -1.91 -6.77
N GLY A 136 -0.04 -1.35 -5.60
CA GLY A 136 -1.19 -1.82 -4.81
C GLY A 136 -1.87 -0.78 -3.92
N ASP A 137 -1.16 -0.24 -2.92
CA ASP A 137 -1.65 0.80 -2.00
C ASP A 137 -0.94 2.13 -2.30
N PRO A 138 -1.60 3.09 -2.98
CA PRO A 138 -0.91 4.28 -3.47
C PRO A 138 -0.22 5.07 -2.36
N LEU A 139 0.96 5.61 -2.66
CA LEU A 139 1.79 6.35 -1.73
C LEU A 139 1.04 7.55 -1.15
N LEU A 140 1.33 7.85 0.11
CA LEU A 140 0.98 9.11 0.71
C LEU A 140 1.96 10.18 0.23
N GLY A 141 1.48 11.12 -0.56
CA GLY A 141 2.26 12.21 -1.10
C GLY A 141 2.62 13.23 -0.04
N ILE A 142 3.87 13.68 -0.03
CA ILE A 142 4.33 14.79 0.81
C ILE A 142 3.53 16.05 0.44
N ASP A 143 3.20 16.86 1.43
CA ASP A 143 2.36 18.06 1.33
C ASP A 143 0.91 17.84 0.88
N GLN A 144 0.47 16.59 0.71
CA GLN A 144 -0.90 16.26 0.36
C GLN A 144 -1.79 16.10 1.59
N GLU A 145 -3.08 16.40 1.41
CA GLU A 145 -4.09 16.23 2.45
C GLU A 145 -5.00 15.03 2.14
N TYR A 146 -5.38 14.33 3.20
CA TYR A 146 -6.25 13.16 3.14
C TYR A 146 -7.30 13.22 4.24
N VAL A 147 -8.41 12.51 4.02
CA VAL A 147 -9.27 12.06 5.12
C VAL A 147 -9.00 10.59 5.38
N MET A 148 -8.65 10.24 6.62
CA MET A 148 -8.33 8.87 7.03
C MET A 148 -9.10 8.46 8.27
N PHE A 149 -9.46 7.18 8.34
CA PHE A 149 -10.01 6.57 9.55
C PHE A 149 -8.88 5.84 10.28
N LEU A 150 -8.32 6.50 11.29
CA LEU A 150 -7.13 6.02 11.96
C LEU A 150 -7.44 5.01 13.07
N ILE A 151 -6.58 4.00 13.21
CA ILE A 151 -6.57 3.04 14.30
C ILE A 151 -5.15 2.84 14.83
N GLN A 152 -5.03 2.57 16.13
CA GLN A 152 -3.78 2.04 16.70
C GLN A 152 -3.95 0.55 16.96
N ASN A 153 -2.97 -0.26 16.56
CA ASN A 153 -2.99 -1.70 16.83
C ASN A 153 -2.95 -1.96 18.34
N LYS A 154 -2.12 -1.23 19.07
CA LYS A 154 -2.10 -1.19 20.53
C LYS A 154 -2.13 0.26 21.01
N LYS A 155 -2.78 0.51 22.14
CA LYS A 155 -2.81 1.84 22.79
C LYS A 155 -1.42 2.38 23.16
N THR A 156 -0.42 1.50 23.21
CA THR A 156 0.95 1.83 23.55
C THR A 156 1.79 2.22 22.34
N ASP A 157 1.30 2.00 21.12
CA ASP A 157 2.06 2.27 19.91
C ASP A 157 2.17 3.78 19.69
N GLY A 158 3.31 4.22 19.17
CA GLY A 158 3.61 5.63 18.85
C GLY A 158 3.10 6.06 17.48
N TYR A 159 2.40 5.19 16.78
CA TYR A 159 1.93 5.42 15.41
C TYR A 159 0.47 4.99 15.23
N TRP A 160 -0.10 5.41 14.11
CA TRP A 160 -1.47 5.11 13.68
C TRP A 160 -1.47 4.55 12.26
N GLY A 161 -2.32 3.57 11.99
CA GLY A 161 -2.56 3.08 10.63
C GLY A 161 -3.93 3.50 10.13
N ALA A 162 -4.10 3.58 8.81
CA ALA A 162 -5.44 3.60 8.22
C ALA A 162 -6.10 2.24 8.47
N TYR A 163 -7.33 2.27 9.01
CA TYR A 163 -8.11 1.05 9.19
C TYR A 163 -8.31 0.36 7.83
N LEU A 164 -7.95 -0.92 7.70
CA LEU A 164 -8.02 -1.65 6.43
C LEU A 164 -7.20 -1.01 5.27
N GLY A 165 -6.13 -0.27 5.59
CA GLY A 165 -5.23 0.31 4.60
C GLY A 165 -5.90 1.37 3.72
N LYS A 166 -5.61 1.40 2.41
CA LYS A 166 -6.22 2.33 1.44
C LYS A 166 -7.74 2.41 1.50
N GLU A 167 -8.41 1.35 1.91
CA GLU A 167 -9.88 1.25 1.93
C GLU A 167 -10.54 2.19 2.93
N SER A 168 -9.78 2.82 3.83
CA SER A 168 -10.27 3.89 4.70
C SER A 168 -9.52 5.21 4.51
N VAL A 169 -9.03 5.44 3.30
CA VAL A 169 -8.39 6.69 2.88
C VAL A 169 -9.23 7.35 1.78
N TYR A 170 -9.43 8.65 1.92
CA TYR A 170 -10.05 9.50 0.91
C TYR A 170 -9.05 10.58 0.49
N ASP A 171 -8.88 10.73 -0.81
CA ASP A 171 -8.13 11.83 -1.40
C ASP A 171 -9.02 13.08 -1.44
N ILE A 172 -8.42 14.23 -1.11
CA ILE A 172 -9.11 15.51 -1.15
C ILE A 172 -8.82 16.19 -2.49
N VAL A 173 -9.87 16.39 -3.29
CA VAL A 173 -9.76 17.02 -4.61
C VAL A 173 -10.61 18.29 -4.64
N LYS A 174 -9.99 19.39 -5.06
CA LYS A 174 -10.69 20.66 -5.30
C LYS A 174 -11.14 20.74 -6.75
N GLU A 175 -12.44 20.82 -6.95
CA GLU A 175 -13.09 21.03 -8.25
C GLU A 175 -13.76 22.40 -8.30
N LYS A 176 -14.30 22.78 -9.47
CA LYS A 176 -15.01 24.06 -9.65
C LYS A 176 -16.15 24.26 -8.65
N ASP A 177 -16.83 23.17 -8.29
CA ASP A 177 -18.03 23.18 -7.45
C ASP A 177 -17.73 22.91 -5.96
N GLY A 178 -16.46 22.76 -5.58
CA GLY A 178 -16.05 22.62 -4.19
C GLY A 178 -15.01 21.53 -3.94
N GLU A 179 -14.85 21.19 -2.65
CA GLU A 179 -13.95 20.14 -2.18
C GLU A 179 -14.70 18.80 -2.10
N PHE A 180 -14.16 17.78 -2.75
CA PHE A 180 -14.70 16.44 -2.78
C PHE A 180 -13.72 15.43 -2.21
N LEU A 181 -14.28 14.39 -1.60
CA LEU A 181 -13.55 13.27 -1.00
C LEU A 181 -13.72 12.05 -1.91
N TYR A 182 -12.60 11.60 -2.46
CA TYR A 182 -12.52 10.46 -3.37
C TYR A 182 -11.99 9.24 -2.63
N LYS A 183 -12.84 8.24 -2.42
CA LYS A 183 -12.49 7.03 -1.69
C LYS A 183 -11.53 6.16 -2.51
N ARG A 184 -10.35 5.84 -1.97
CA ARG A 184 -9.46 4.84 -2.58
C ARG A 184 -10.06 3.45 -2.44
N GLY A 185 -9.88 2.59 -3.45
CA GLY A 185 -10.24 1.18 -3.36
C GLY A 185 -11.74 0.90 -3.55
N ILE A 186 -12.32 0.02 -2.75
CA ILE A 186 -13.71 -0.47 -2.76
C ILE A 186 -14.63 0.52 -2.03
N ALA A 187 -15.83 0.76 -2.57
CA ALA A 187 -16.80 1.68 -1.99
C ALA A 187 -17.30 1.18 -0.62
N LEU A 188 -17.54 2.08 0.33
CA LEU A 188 -18.36 1.71 1.50
C LEU A 188 -19.79 1.43 1.02
N PRO A 189 -20.46 0.35 1.46
CA PRO A 189 -21.88 0.17 1.25
C PRO A 189 -22.59 1.28 2.03
N ILE A 190 -23.23 2.17 1.29
CA ILE A 190 -24.07 3.21 1.88
C ILE A 190 -25.53 2.80 1.70
N PRO A 191 -26.34 2.75 2.79
CA PRO A 191 -27.74 2.39 2.67
C PRO A 191 -28.50 3.39 1.78
N ASN A 192 -29.11 2.90 0.71
CA ASN A 192 -30.15 3.54 -0.11
C ASN A 192 -30.14 5.08 -0.15
N ASN A 193 -29.07 5.66 -0.71
CA ASN A 193 -29.07 7.11 -0.96
C ASN A 193 -28.50 7.39 -2.34
N GLU A 194 -29.36 7.88 -3.24
CA GLU A 194 -29.03 8.32 -4.60
C GLU A 194 -28.05 9.51 -4.63
N LYS A 195 -27.74 10.10 -3.46
CA LYS A 195 -26.77 11.20 -3.29
C LYS A 195 -25.31 10.78 -3.45
N TYR A 196 -25.00 9.49 -3.42
CA TYR A 196 -23.62 9.01 -3.51
C TYR A 196 -23.29 8.58 -4.92
N TYR A 197 -22.32 9.23 -5.53
CA TYR A 197 -21.85 8.87 -6.85
C TYR A 197 -21.02 7.59 -6.73
N LYS A 198 -21.64 6.44 -7.05
CA LYS A 198 -20.88 5.24 -7.41
C LYS A 198 -20.12 5.58 -8.68
N MET A 199 -18.79 5.59 -8.58
CA MET A 199 -17.94 5.76 -9.74
C MET A 199 -17.71 4.38 -10.36
N ASP A 200 -17.75 4.29 -11.70
CA ASP A 200 -17.28 3.09 -12.36
C ASP A 200 -15.79 2.91 -12.03
N LYS A 201 -15.36 1.68 -11.69
CA LYS A 201 -13.96 1.35 -11.35
C LYS A 201 -12.94 1.79 -12.42
N LYS A 202 -13.40 2.11 -13.64
CA LYS A 202 -12.60 2.51 -14.80
C LYS A 202 -12.36 4.02 -14.92
N ASP A 203 -13.09 4.85 -14.19
CA ASP A 203 -12.98 6.30 -14.32
C ASP A 203 -12.07 6.85 -13.24
N VAL A 204 -10.74 6.75 -13.45
CA VAL A 204 -9.81 7.32 -12.48
C VAL A 204 -8.72 8.14 -13.14
N VAL A 205 -8.92 9.45 -13.02
CA VAL A 205 -7.93 10.50 -13.19
C VAL A 205 -7.27 10.71 -11.83
N THR A 206 -5.96 10.54 -11.77
CA THR A 206 -5.17 10.77 -10.55
C THR A 206 -4.48 12.12 -10.67
N THR A 207 -4.23 12.76 -9.53
CA THR A 207 -3.39 13.98 -9.46
C THR A 207 -1.91 13.65 -9.60
N ASN A 208 -1.52 12.37 -9.42
CA ASN A 208 -0.17 11.87 -9.61
C ASN A 208 -0.16 10.78 -10.71
N PRO A 209 0.36 11.07 -11.91
CA PRO A 209 0.44 10.10 -13.01
C PRO A 209 1.43 8.96 -12.73
N GLU A 210 2.35 9.13 -11.78
CA GLU A 210 3.36 8.13 -11.44
C GLU A 210 2.84 7.07 -10.47
N ASN A 211 1.83 7.39 -9.65
CA ASN A 211 1.19 6.44 -8.73
C ASN A 211 -0.34 6.53 -8.82
N PRO A 212 -0.94 5.84 -9.81
CA PRO A 212 -2.36 5.97 -10.06
C PRO A 212 -3.19 5.25 -9.00
N VAL A 213 -4.07 6.00 -8.34
CA VAL A 213 -5.10 5.49 -7.43
C VAL A 213 -6.32 5.07 -8.24
N ALA A 214 -7.10 4.10 -7.77
CA ALA A 214 -8.44 3.85 -8.27
C ALA A 214 -9.49 4.28 -7.24
N TYR A 215 -10.50 5.05 -7.67
CA TYR A 215 -11.59 5.50 -6.80
C TYR A 215 -12.89 4.74 -7.08
N SER A 216 -13.67 4.53 -6.04
CA SER A 216 -14.98 3.85 -6.12
C SER A 216 -16.16 4.71 -5.68
N GLN A 217 -15.87 5.83 -5.03
CA GLN A 217 -16.89 6.67 -4.42
C GLN A 217 -16.41 8.11 -4.31
N LYS A 218 -17.31 9.04 -4.62
CA LYS A 218 -17.14 10.49 -4.43
C LYS A 218 -18.20 11.01 -3.47
N ILE A 219 -17.77 11.69 -2.41
CA ILE A 219 -18.66 12.30 -1.40
C ILE A 219 -18.18 13.71 -1.04
N THR A 220 -19.02 14.51 -0.37
CA THR A 220 -18.60 15.78 0.24
C THR A 220 -18.24 15.60 1.71
N LYS A 221 -17.60 16.64 2.29
CA LYS A 221 -17.40 16.73 3.75
C LYS A 221 -18.70 16.59 4.53
N THR A 222 -19.77 17.21 4.05
CA THR A 222 -21.09 17.20 4.68
C THR A 222 -21.68 15.79 4.68
N ASP A 223 -21.53 15.07 3.57
CA ASP A 223 -21.99 13.69 3.46
C ASP A 223 -21.24 12.77 4.43
N LEU A 224 -19.91 12.94 4.54
CA LEU A 224 -19.12 12.19 5.53
C LEU A 224 -19.60 12.46 6.95
N VAL A 225 -19.84 13.72 7.32
CA VAL A 225 -20.37 14.06 8.66
C VAL A 225 -21.74 13.45 8.91
N ALA A 226 -22.62 13.43 7.89
CA ALA A 226 -23.93 12.79 7.99
C ALA A 226 -23.79 11.26 8.19
N LEU A 227 -22.92 10.60 7.41
CA LEU A 227 -22.60 9.18 7.57
C LEU A 227 -22.12 8.85 8.99
N LEU A 228 -21.27 9.70 9.57
CA LEU A 228 -20.79 9.50 10.94
C LEU A 228 -21.90 9.69 12.00
N LYS A 229 -22.88 10.56 11.75
CA LYS A 229 -23.98 10.89 12.69
C LYS A 229 -25.11 9.87 12.64
N ASP A 230 -25.59 9.49 11.45
CA ASP A 230 -26.70 8.56 11.28
C ASP A 230 -26.41 7.19 11.92
N GLN A 231 -25.13 6.82 11.98
CA GLN A 231 -24.66 5.56 12.57
C GLN A 231 -24.55 5.60 14.11
N LYS A 232 -24.32 6.77 14.72
CA LYS A 232 -24.34 6.93 16.18
C LYS A 232 -25.75 6.64 16.72
N ASN A 233 -26.77 7.12 16.03
CA ASN A 233 -28.17 6.90 16.40
C ASN A 233 -28.64 5.45 16.19
N SER A 234 -27.97 4.65 15.34
CA SER A 234 -28.33 3.24 15.12
C SER A 234 -27.67 2.28 16.11
N THR A 235 -26.63 2.72 16.84
CA THR A 235 -25.94 1.91 17.85
C THR A 235 -26.50 2.10 19.26
N ASP A 236 -27.25 3.18 19.50
CA ASP A 236 -27.94 3.47 20.77
C ASP A 236 -29.33 2.80 20.90
N VAL A 237 -29.77 2.04 19.89
CA VAL A 237 -31.01 1.25 19.91
C VAL A 237 -30.66 -0.23 20.11
N LYS A 238 -30.21 -0.61 21.30
CA LYS A 238 -30.24 -2.00 21.79
C LYS A 238 -30.41 -2.03 23.31
#